data_AF-A0A1Y1RE76-F1
#
_entry.id   AF-A0A1Y1RE76-F1
#
_cell.length_a   1.000
_cell.length_b   1.000
_cell.length_c   1.000
_cell.angle_alpha   90.00
_cell.angle_beta   90.00
_cell.angle_gamma   90.00
#
_symmetry.space_group_name_H-M   'P 1'
#
loop_
_entity.id
_entity.type
_entity.pdbx_description
1 polymer ?
#
loop_
_entity_poly.entity_id
_entity_poly.type
_entity_poly.pdbx_seq_one_letter_code
_entity_poly.pdbx_strand_id
1 'polypeptide(L)' 'MSTTLTLEIPDQIYRPLVKKADKRGKTLDQILIEWLGDVVKDEIDDPLLQLAGAFSSDIKDIGTNHDFYIGQELRKNHE' A
#
# COMPACT_ATOMS: atom_id res chain seq x y z
N MET A 1 12.84 -11.05 19.32
CA MET A 1 13.38 -12.42 19.27
C MET A 1 13.54 -12.81 17.81
N SER A 2 14.59 -13.56 17.45
CA SER A 2 14.80 -14.04 16.08
C SER A 2 14.29 -15.47 15.93
N THR A 3 13.52 -15.74 14.88
CA THR A 3 13.02 -17.07 14.53
C THR A 3 13.56 -17.43 13.15
N THR A 4 14.12 -18.62 13.01
CA THR A 4 14.64 -19.12 11.73
C THR A 4 13.50 -19.74 10.91
N LEU A 5 13.34 -19.27 9.67
CA LEU A 5 12.39 -19.82 8.71
C LEU A 5 13.18 -20.46 7.56
N THR A 6 12.90 -21.72 7.26
CA THR A 6 13.48 -22.44 6.10
C THR A 6 12.38 -22.68 5.08
N LEU A 7 12.60 -22.26 3.83
CA LEU A 7 11.63 -22.34 2.74
C LEU A 7 12.20 -23.16 1.58
N GLU A 8 11.43 -24.13 1.09
CA GLU A 8 11.70 -24.77 -0.19
C GLU A 8 11.04 -23.96 -1.30
N ILE A 9 11.84 -23.17 -2.02
CA ILE A 9 11.35 -22.29 -3.08
C ILE A 9 11.64 -22.93 -4.44
N PRO A 10 10.62 -23.13 -5.30
CA PRO A 10 10.83 -23.59 -6.66
C PRO A 10 11.79 -22.68 -7.43
N ASP A 11 12.66 -23.29 -8.23
CA ASP A 11 13.74 -22.63 -8.97
C ASP A 11 13.24 -21.48 -9.88
N GLN A 12 12.03 -21.66 -10.44
CA GLN A 12 11.32 -20.66 -11.24
C GLN A 12 11.00 -19.37 -10.48
N ILE A 13 10.90 -19.43 -9.15
CA ILE A 13 10.64 -18.28 -8.26
C ILE A 13 11.96 -17.77 -7.69
N TYR A 14 12.86 -18.69 -7.29
CA TYR A 14 14.14 -18.35 -6.68
C TYR A 14 15.01 -17.47 -7.60
N ARG A 15 15.18 -17.86 -8.88
CA ARG A 15 16.06 -17.13 -9.80
C ARG A 15 15.61 -15.68 -10.07
N PRO A 16 14.31 -15.39 -10.31
CA PRO A 16 13.82 -14.01 -10.37
C PRO A 16 14.02 -13.22 -9.08
N LEU A 17 13.85 -13.85 -7.91
CA LEU A 17 14.02 -13.18 -6.62
C LEU A 17 15.47 -12.74 -6.40
N VAL A 18 16.43 -13.62 -6.67
CA VAL A 18 17.86 -13.28 -6.58
C VAL A 18 18.21 -12.11 -7.50
N LYS A 19 17.69 -12.10 -8.74
CA LYS A 19 17.88 -10.97 -9.66
C LYS A 19 17.29 -9.66 -9.14
N LYS A 20 16.14 -9.70 -8.46
CA LYS A 20 15.54 -8.51 -7.83
C LYS A 20 16.38 -8.01 -6.66
N ALA A 21 16.98 -8.91 -5.89
CA ALA A 21 17.90 -8.59 -4.80
C ALA A 21 19.18 -7.93 -5.30
N ASP A 22 19.80 -8.52 -6.32
CA ASP A 22 21.00 -8.00 -6.96
C ASP A 22 20.80 -6.59 -7.54
N LYS A 23 19.69 -6.34 -8.22
CA LYS A 23 19.33 -5.00 -8.72
C LYS A 23 19.21 -3.93 -7.64
N ARG A 24 18.96 -4.31 -6.39
CA ARG A 24 18.86 -3.41 -5.24
C ARG A 24 20.12 -3.41 -4.37
N GLY A 25 21.17 -4.15 -4.76
CA GLY A 25 22.40 -4.31 -3.99
C GLY A 25 22.19 -5.00 -2.64
N LYS A 26 21.13 -5.82 -2.52
CA LYS A 26 20.72 -6.50 -1.28
C LYS A 26 20.85 -8.01 -1.43
N THR A 27 20.98 -8.72 -0.31
CA THR A 27 20.84 -10.19 -0.31
C THR A 27 19.38 -10.60 -0.43
N LEU A 28 19.14 -11.85 -0.83
CA LEU A 28 17.79 -12.40 -0.91
C LEU A 28 17.08 -12.33 0.44
N ASP A 29 17.76 -12.69 1.53
CA ASP A 29 17.20 -12.68 2.89
C ASP A 29 16.78 -11.28 3.32
N GLN A 30 17.56 -10.25 2.99
CA GLN A 30 17.23 -8.85 3.30
C GLN A 30 15.96 -8.40 2.59
N ILE A 31 15.80 -8.74 1.31
CA ILE A 31 14.59 -8.43 0.55
C ILE A 31 13.38 -9.19 1.10
N LEU A 32 13.55 -10.48 1.44
CA LEU A 32 12.45 -11.28 1.98
C LEU A 32 11.97 -10.75 3.33
N ILE A 33 12.88 -10.35 4.22
CA ILE A 33 12.52 -9.73 5.50
C ILE A 33 11.82 -8.38 5.29
N GLU A 34 12.32 -7.56 4.36
CA GLU A 34 11.68 -6.27 4.02
C GLU A 34 10.26 -6.47 3.53
N TRP A 35 10.04 -7.38 2.57
CA TRP A 35 8.71 -7.66 2.04
C TRP A 35 7.77 -8.30 3.06
N LEU A 36 8.29 -9.20 3.91
CA LEU A 36 7.50 -9.73 5.03
C LEU A 36 7.09 -8.62 5.99
N GLY A 37 7.98 -7.65 6.24
CA GLY A 37 7.68 -6.47 7.04
C GLY A 37 6.63 -5.56 6.40
N ASP A 38 6.69 -5.35 5.09
CA ASP A 38 5.72 -4.53 4.36
C ASP A 38 4.33 -5.16 4.37
N VAL A 39 4.24 -6.49 4.16
CA VAL A 39 2.97 -7.23 4.23
C VAL A 39 2.32 -7.11 5.61
N VAL A 40 3.11 -7.17 6.68
CA VAL A 40 2.61 -7.02 8.05
C VAL A 40 2.23 -5.57 8.37
N LYS A 41 2.91 -4.57 7.77
CA LYS A 41 2.55 -3.15 7.96
C LYS A 41 1.21 -2.79 7.33
N ASP A 42 0.91 -3.31 6.14
CA ASP A 42 -0.35 -3.04 5.44
C ASP A 42 -1.60 -3.51 6.23
N GLU A 43 -1.46 -4.49 7.13
CA GLU A 43 -2.56 -4.94 8.00
C GLU A 43 -2.70 -4.17 9.32
N ILE A 44 -1.65 -3.49 9.80
CA ILE A 44 -1.58 -3.06 11.21
C ILE A 44 -1.92 -1.59 11.43
N ASP A 45 -1.78 -0.72 10.43
CA ASP A 45 -2.03 0.72 10.65
C ASP A 45 -2.34 1.42 9.32
N ASP A 46 -3.59 1.33 8.85
CA ASP A 46 -4.08 2.27 7.84
C ASP A 46 -4.43 3.59 8.56
N PRO A 47 -3.57 4.63 8.52
CA PRO A 47 -3.84 5.89 9.20
C PRO A 47 -5.07 6.61 8.61
N LEU A 48 -5.47 6.29 7.39
CA LEU A 48 -6.65 6.87 6.75
C LEU A 48 -7.94 6.17 7.21
N LEU A 49 -7.87 4.90 7.61
CA LEU A 49 -9.03 4.21 8.20
C LEU A 49 -9.51 4.90 9.48
N GLN A 50 -8.61 5.54 10.24
CA GLN A 50 -8.99 6.36 11.40
C GLN A 50 -9.87 7.56 11.04
N LEU A 51 -9.85 7.99 9.78
CA LEU A 51 -10.68 9.08 9.25
C LEU A 51 -12.00 8.58 8.65
N ALA A 52 -12.24 7.26 8.62
CA ALA A 52 -13.49 6.71 8.13
C ALA A 52 -14.66 7.19 9.01
N GLY A 53 -15.65 7.84 8.37
CA GLY A 53 -16.79 8.44 9.08
C GLY A 53 -16.50 9.78 9.76
N ALA A 54 -15.31 10.36 9.61
CA ALA A 54 -14.98 11.69 10.16
C ALA A 54 -15.79 12.83 9.51
N PHE A 55 -16.29 12.61 8.29
CA PHE A 55 -17.10 13.57 7.55
C PHE A 55 -18.52 13.03 7.35
N SER A 56 -19.50 13.85 7.67
CA SER A 56 -20.90 13.62 7.33
C SER A 56 -21.29 14.53 6.16
N SER A 57 -21.98 13.96 5.19
CA SER A 57 -22.51 14.69 4.05
C SER A 57 -23.80 14.03 3.59
N ASP A 58 -24.75 14.85 3.13
CA ASP A 58 -25.98 14.37 2.51
C ASP A 58 -25.73 13.83 1.09
N ILE A 59 -24.56 14.11 0.52
CA ILE A 59 -24.15 13.66 -0.82
C ILE A 59 -23.50 12.29 -0.70
N LYS A 60 -24.21 11.26 -1.19
CA LYS A 60 -23.86 9.84 -0.97
C LYS A 60 -22.80 9.31 -1.94
N ASP A 61 -22.56 10.02 -3.04
CA ASP A 61 -21.74 9.59 -4.17
C ASP A 61 -20.47 10.44 -4.34
N ILE A 62 -20.08 11.20 -3.30
CA ILE A 62 -18.86 12.04 -3.30
C ILE A 62 -17.63 11.25 -3.75
N GLY A 63 -17.46 10.01 -3.26
CA GLY A 63 -16.30 9.19 -3.61
C GLY A 63 -16.19 8.94 -5.12
N THR A 64 -17.31 8.67 -5.78
CA THR A 64 -17.36 8.37 -7.22
C THR A 64 -17.32 9.63 -8.09
N ASN A 65 -17.94 10.72 -7.63
CA ASN A 65 -18.15 11.94 -8.42
C ASN A 65 -17.36 13.16 -7.89
N HIS A 66 -16.26 12.93 -7.16
CA HIS A 66 -15.50 13.99 -6.49
C HIS A 66 -15.06 15.12 -7.43
N ASP A 67 -14.56 14.80 -8.62
CA ASP A 67 -14.14 15.79 -9.63
C ASP A 67 -15.27 16.74 -10.04
N PHE A 68 -16.49 16.21 -10.20
CA PHE A 68 -17.66 17.00 -10.55
C PHE A 68 -18.01 18.00 -9.44
N TYR A 69 -18.00 17.56 -8.17
CA TYR A 69 -18.31 18.41 -7.03
C TYR A 69 -17.24 19.47 -6.79
N ILE A 70 -15.96 19.11 -6.92
CA ILE A 70 -14.85 20.06 -6.84
C ILE A 70 -14.97 21.12 -7.94
N GLY A 71 -15.22 20.70 -9.19
CA GLY A 71 -15.41 21.62 -10.31
C GLY A 71 -16.64 22.53 -10.13
N GLN A 72 -17.73 22.01 -9.58
CA GLN A 72 -18.92 22.80 -9.25
C GLN A 72 -18.59 23.91 -8.23
N GLU A 73 -17.89 23.59 -7.14
CA GLU A 73 -17.57 24.58 -6.09
C GLU A 73 -16.55 25.61 -6.54
N LEU A 74 -15.55 25.21 -7.34
CA LEU A 74 -14.60 26.15 -7.94
C LEU A 74 -15.30 27.17 -8.83
N ARG A 75 -16.31 26.75 -9.60
CA ARG A 75 -17.09 27.66 -10.44
C ARG A 75 -17.94 28.63 -9.59
N LYS A 76 -18.59 28.14 -8.53
CA LYS A 76 -19.45 28.98 -7.68
C LYS A 76 -18.69 30.02 -6.86
N ASN A 77 -17.44 29.74 -6.47
CA ASN A 77 -16.65 30.62 -5.59
C ASN A 77 -15.63 31.50 -6.34
N HIS A 78 -15.56 31.42 -7.67
CA HIS A 78 -14.72 32.27 -8.52
C HIS A 78 -15.52 33.13 -9.52
N GLU A 79 -16.83 33.29 -9.30
CA GLU A 79 -17.68 34.34 -9.87
C GLU A 79 -17.98 35.40 -8.80
#